data_AF-A0A6G1JPQ5-F1
#
_entry.id   AF-A0A6G1JPQ5-F1
#
_cell.length_a   1.000
_cell.length_b   1.000
_cell.length_c   1.000
_cell.angle_alpha   90.00
_cell.angle_beta   90.00
_cell.angle_gamma   90.00
#
_symmetry.space_group_name_H-M   'P 1'
#
loop_
_entity.id
_entity.type
_entity.pdbx_description
1 polymer ?
#
loop_
_entity_poly.entity_id
_entity_poly.type
_entity_poly.pdbx_seq_one_letter_code
_entity_poly.pdbx_strand_id
1 'polypeptide(L)'
;MSTIIRWHISPTRANYASIPPWLRPTPAQIIYPHAPWLGMFVWPRGRDRFVQHARYQNAHDTMARLGNESLSINWAHKPADMFMNAEAADRPDIVLNPIFERHIRNLDNWTVG
;
A
#
# COMPACT_ATOMS: atom_id res chain seq x y z
N MET A 1 5.48 -5.09 0.56
CA MET A 1 4.17 -4.39 0.51
C MET A 1 3.43 -4.29 1.84
N SER A 2 4.01 -4.71 2.99
CA SER A 2 3.34 -4.65 4.30
C SER A 2 3.83 -3.53 5.23
N THR A 3 4.52 -2.50 4.73
CA THR A 3 5.18 -1.49 5.58
C THR A 3 4.19 -0.68 6.43
N ILE A 4 3.01 -0.37 5.89
CA ILE A 4 1.97 0.32 6.66
C ILE A 4 1.35 -0.57 7.75
N ILE A 5 1.07 -1.83 7.44
CA ILE A 5 0.53 -2.81 8.40
C ILE A 5 1.57 -3.06 9.50
N ARG A 6 2.85 -3.22 9.12
CA ARG A 6 3.97 -3.36 10.06
C ARG A 6 4.08 -2.17 11.00
N TRP A 7 3.87 -0.95 10.50
CA TRP A 7 3.83 0.24 11.35
C TRP A 7 2.60 0.28 12.26
N HIS A 8 1.41 -0.11 11.78
CA HIS A 8 0.21 -0.22 12.61
C HIS A 8 0.38 -1.22 13.78
N ILE A 9 1.05 -2.35 13.53
CA ILE A 9 1.32 -3.36 14.56
C ILE A 9 2.47 -2.92 15.48
N SER A 10 3.51 -2.30 14.92
CA SER A 10 4.73 -1.92 15.64
C SER A 10 5.18 -0.51 15.21
N PRO A 11 4.73 0.54 15.93
CA PRO A 11 4.96 1.94 15.54
C PRO A 11 6.36 2.44 15.95
N THR A 12 7.42 1.74 15.53
CA THR A 12 8.80 2.16 15.75
C THR A 12 9.23 3.19 14.70
N ARG A 13 10.22 4.04 15.04
CA ARG A 13 10.81 5.02 14.09
C ARG A 13 11.35 4.35 12.82
N ALA A 14 11.96 3.18 12.95
CA ALA A 14 12.48 2.40 11.83
C ALA A 14 11.34 1.94 10.89
N ASN A 15 10.24 1.42 11.46
CA ASN A 15 9.09 0.99 10.68
C ASN A 15 8.43 2.17 9.97
N TYR A 16 8.29 3.32 10.64
CA TYR A 16 7.78 4.55 10.02
C TYR A 16 8.66 5.02 8.84
N ALA A 17 9.98 5.02 9.03
CA ALA A 17 10.93 5.42 7.98
C ALA A 17 10.87 4.51 6.73
N SER A 18 10.54 3.22 6.91
CA SER A 18 10.40 2.25 5.82
C SER A 18 9.19 2.49 4.91
N ILE A 19 8.20 3.28 5.37
CA ILE A 19 7.00 3.61 4.60
C ILE A 19 7.37 4.64 3.52
N PRO A 20 6.97 4.40 2.25
CA PRO A 20 7.08 5.40 1.20
C PRO A 20 6.43 6.73 1.61
N PRO A 21 7.05 7.89 1.32
CA PRO A 21 6.53 9.19 1.78
C PRO A 21 5.04 9.43 1.46
N TRP A 22 4.58 9.00 0.29
CA TRP A 22 3.19 9.15 -0.16
C TRP A 22 2.18 8.27 0.60
N LEU A 23 2.63 7.20 1.27
CA LEU A 23 1.80 6.29 2.05
C LEU A 23 1.83 6.59 3.56
N ARG A 24 2.73 7.48 4.01
CA ARG A 24 2.79 7.90 5.42
C ARG A 24 1.47 8.57 5.85
N PRO A 25 1.12 8.53 7.15
CA PRO A 25 -0.03 9.23 7.67
C PRO A 25 0.01 10.71 7.32
N THR A 26 -1.08 11.21 6.73
CA THR A 26 -1.24 12.63 6.45
C THR A 26 -1.73 13.38 7.71
N PRO A 27 -1.63 14.72 7.76
CA PRO A 27 -2.19 15.50 8.86
C PRO A 27 -3.69 15.26 9.06
N ALA A 28 -4.47 15.08 7.98
CA ALA A 28 -5.89 14.78 8.09
C ALA A 28 -6.14 13.44 8.80
N GLN A 29 -5.32 12.42 8.52
CA GLN A 29 -5.40 11.13 9.21
C GLN A 29 -5.03 11.22 10.68
N ILE A 30 -4.20 12.18 11.09
CA ILE A 30 -3.86 12.41 12.51
C ILE A 30 -4.99 13.13 13.24
N ILE A 31 -5.66 14.07 12.57
CA ILE A 31 -6.69 14.94 13.16
C ILE A 31 -8.05 14.23 13.24
N TYR A 32 -8.45 13.53 12.17
CA TYR A 32 -9.78 12.95 12.06
C TYR A 32 -9.78 11.47 12.45
N PRO A 33 -10.65 11.04 13.39
CA PRO A 33 -10.88 9.62 13.65
C PRO A 33 -11.34 8.92 12.38
N HIS A 34 -10.67 7.82 12.03
CA HIS A 34 -10.96 7.08 10.81
C HIS A 34 -10.65 5.60 10.95
N ALA A 35 -11.28 4.80 10.10
CA ALA A 35 -11.08 3.36 10.04
C ALA A 35 -9.65 3.04 9.52
N PRO A 36 -8.89 2.12 10.15
CA PRO A 36 -7.50 1.86 9.80
C PRO A 36 -7.26 1.46 8.33
N TRP A 37 -8.25 0.85 7.68
CA TRP A 37 -8.15 0.44 6.28
C TRP A 37 -8.08 1.63 5.30
N LEU A 38 -8.60 2.81 5.67
CA LEU A 38 -8.49 4.03 4.86
C LEU A 38 -7.02 4.48 4.70
N GLY A 39 -6.13 4.05 5.60
CA GLY A 39 -4.70 4.30 5.46
C GLY A 39 -4.05 3.52 4.31
N MET A 40 -4.68 2.44 3.83
CA MET A 40 -4.13 1.53 2.81
C MET A 40 -4.27 2.06 1.37
N PHE A 41 -5.06 3.13 1.15
CA PHE A 41 -5.15 3.74 -0.17
C PHE A 41 -3.84 4.40 -0.57
N VAL A 42 -3.50 4.25 -1.84
CA VAL A 42 -2.22 4.65 -2.39
C VAL A 42 -2.09 6.18 -2.48
N TRP A 43 -3.18 6.88 -2.83
CA TRP A 43 -3.12 8.34 -3.05
C TRP A 43 -3.40 9.15 -1.77
N PRO A 44 -2.45 10.00 -1.31
CA PRO A 44 -2.61 10.78 -0.08
C PRO A 44 -3.80 11.74 -0.11
N ARG A 45 -4.00 12.45 -1.24
CA ARG A 45 -5.13 13.38 -1.38
C ARG A 45 -6.48 12.67 -1.36
N GLY A 46 -6.54 11.44 -1.89
CA GLY A 46 -7.74 10.60 -1.82
C GLY A 46 -8.04 10.21 -0.38
N ARG A 47 -7.02 9.78 0.37
CA ARG A 47 -7.13 9.47 1.80
C ARG A 47 -7.65 10.64 2.61
N ASP A 48 -7.10 11.84 2.39
CA ASP A 48 -7.54 13.06 3.08
C ASP A 48 -9.03 13.32 2.91
N ARG A 49 -9.55 13.09 1.68
CA ARG A 49 -10.99 13.23 1.40
C ARG A 49 -11.80 12.14 2.10
N PHE A 50 -11.33 10.90 2.10
CA PHE A 50 -12.08 9.80 2.72
C PHE A 50 -12.17 9.94 4.23
N VAL A 51 -11.08 10.32 4.91
CA VAL A 51 -11.08 10.44 6.39
C VAL A 51 -11.94 11.58 6.92
N GLN A 52 -12.15 12.63 6.12
CA GLN A 52 -12.98 13.78 6.50
C GLN A 52 -14.49 13.51 6.41
N HIS A 53 -14.93 12.45 5.72
CA HIS A 53 -16.34 12.18 5.48
C HIS A 53 -16.77 10.83 6.08
N ALA A 54 -17.65 10.90 7.08
CA ALA A 54 -18.15 9.72 7.82
C ALA A 54 -18.75 8.63 6.92
N ARG A 55 -19.32 8.99 5.75
CA ARG A 55 -19.89 8.03 4.79
C ARG A 55 -18.90 6.95 4.33
N TYR A 56 -17.61 7.26 4.28
CA TYR A 56 -16.59 6.33 3.82
C TYR A 56 -16.12 5.39 4.92
N GLN A 57 -16.36 5.69 6.20
CA GLN A 57 -15.89 4.89 7.33
C GLN A 57 -16.47 3.47 7.31
N ASN A 58 -17.75 3.35 6.91
CA ASN A 58 -18.49 2.10 6.86
C ASN A 58 -18.57 1.50 5.43
N ALA A 59 -17.87 2.09 4.47
CA ALA A 59 -17.96 1.71 3.04
C ALA A 59 -16.87 0.71 2.61
N HIS A 60 -16.26 -0.01 3.54
CA HIS A 60 -15.13 -0.91 3.29
C HIS A 60 -15.42 -1.87 2.13
N ASP A 61 -16.53 -2.61 2.18
CA ASP A 61 -16.81 -3.67 1.21
C ASP A 61 -17.01 -3.14 -0.20
N THR A 62 -17.64 -1.97 -0.32
CA THR A 62 -17.84 -1.31 -1.61
C THR A 62 -16.51 -0.80 -2.17
N MET A 63 -15.70 -0.16 -1.33
CA MET A 63 -14.41 0.38 -1.75
C MET A 63 -13.39 -0.70 -2.07
N ALA A 64 -13.40 -1.81 -1.32
CA ALA A 64 -12.56 -2.98 -1.58
C ALA A 64 -12.91 -3.62 -2.92
N ARG A 65 -14.21 -3.80 -3.21
CA ARG A 65 -14.67 -4.31 -4.51
C ARG A 65 -14.23 -3.40 -5.66
N LEU A 66 -14.53 -2.11 -5.58
CA LEU A 66 -14.14 -1.14 -6.61
C LEU A 66 -12.62 -1.10 -6.80
N GLY A 67 -11.86 -1.11 -5.70
CA GLY A 67 -10.40 -1.13 -5.76
C GLY A 67 -9.86 -2.38 -6.47
N ASN A 68 -10.40 -3.56 -6.19
CA ASN A 68 -9.95 -4.79 -6.85
C ASN A 68 -10.27 -4.82 -8.36
N GLU A 69 -11.32 -4.12 -8.79
CA GLU A 69 -11.73 -4.06 -10.20
C GLU A 69 -10.97 -2.99 -10.99
N SER A 70 -10.61 -1.87 -10.36
CA SER A 70 -10.11 -0.67 -11.05
C SER A 70 -8.64 -0.33 -10.77
N LEU A 71 -8.05 -0.83 -9.68
CA LEU A 71 -6.68 -0.48 -9.29
C LEU A 71 -5.68 -1.28 -10.11
N SER A 72 -4.78 -0.58 -10.79
CA SER A 72 -3.69 -1.18 -11.54
C SER A 72 -2.34 -0.62 -11.08
N ILE A 73 -1.34 -1.50 -11.04
CA ILE A 73 0.07 -1.18 -10.75
C ILE A 73 0.84 -0.96 -12.07
N ASN A 74 0.20 -1.12 -13.23
CA ASN A 74 0.78 -0.93 -14.56
C ASN A 74 2.12 -1.66 -14.73
N TRP A 75 2.19 -2.90 -14.26
CA TRP A 75 3.38 -3.72 -14.41
C TRP A 75 3.51 -4.21 -15.86
N ALA A 76 4.62 -3.84 -16.50
CA ALA A 76 4.84 -4.13 -17.93
C ALA A 76 5.28 -5.57 -18.22
N HIS A 77 5.69 -6.33 -17.19
CA HIS A 77 6.21 -7.68 -17.33
C HIS A 77 5.19 -8.73 -16.87
N LYS A 78 5.55 -10.01 -16.98
CA LYS A 78 4.62 -11.09 -16.60
C LYS A 78 4.47 -11.11 -15.07
N PRO A 79 3.31 -11.58 -14.54
CA PRO A 79 3.13 -11.75 -13.11
C PRO A 79 4.16 -12.69 -12.45
N ALA A 80 4.67 -13.67 -13.19
CA ALA A 80 5.74 -14.55 -12.72
C ALA A 80 7.04 -13.80 -12.40
N ASP A 81 7.31 -12.68 -13.08
CA ASP A 81 8.53 -11.89 -12.90
C ASP A 81 8.48 -11.01 -11.64
N MET A 82 7.35 -10.99 -10.92
CA MET A 82 7.21 -10.28 -9.65
C MET A 82 7.98 -10.97 -8.50
N PHE A 83 8.27 -12.27 -8.65
CA PHE A 83 8.94 -13.08 -7.65
C PHE A 83 10.25 -13.65 -8.19
N MET A 84 11.20 -13.89 -7.30
CA MET A 84 12.46 -14.57 -7.62
C MET A 84 12.82 -15.55 -6.51
N ASN A 85 13.56 -16.60 -6.86
CA ASN A 85 14.11 -17.52 -5.87
C ASN A 85 15.31 -16.85 -5.19
N ALA A 86 15.36 -16.85 -3.86
CA ALA A 86 16.55 -16.45 -3.13
C ALA A 86 17.63 -17.54 -3.29
N GLU A 87 18.86 -17.12 -3.57
CA GLU A 87 20.03 -18.01 -3.66
C GLU A 87 20.54 -18.38 -2.25
N ALA A 88 19.65 -18.84 -1.35
CA ALA A 88 20.04 -19.37 -0.05
C ALA A 88 20.24 -20.88 -0.17
N ALA A 89 21.48 -21.33 0.04
CA ALA A 89 21.96 -22.69 -0.23
C ALA A 89 21.20 -23.83 0.47
N ASP A 90 20.34 -23.55 1.45
CA ASP A 90 19.62 -24.56 2.25
C ASP A 90 18.08 -24.45 2.21
N ARG A 91 17.51 -23.36 1.68
CA ARG A 91 16.05 -23.23 1.50
C ARG A 91 15.72 -22.33 0.30
N PRO A 92 14.94 -22.81 -0.68
CA PRO A 92 14.44 -21.97 -1.76
C PRO A 92 13.36 -21.04 -1.22
N ASP A 93 13.78 -19.91 -0.64
CA ASP A 93 12.85 -18.87 -0.21
C ASP A 93 12.43 -18.05 -1.44
N ILE A 94 11.12 -17.97 -1.70
CA ILE A 94 10.59 -17.10 -2.74
C ILE A 94 10.56 -15.67 -2.18
N VAL A 95 11.31 -14.78 -2.82
CA VAL A 95 11.38 -13.36 -2.44
C VAL A 95 10.78 -12.48 -3.53
N LEU A 96 10.38 -11.27 -3.16
CA LEU A 96 9.89 -10.29 -4.11
C LEU A 96 11.06 -9.82 -4.99
N ASN A 97 10.85 -9.77 -6.30
CA ASN A 97 11.86 -9.23 -7.22
C ASN A 97 12.16 -7.76 -6.85
N PRO A 98 13.43 -7.37 -6.61
CA PRO A 98 13.80 -6.00 -6.28
C PRO A 98 13.37 -4.95 -7.33
N ILE A 99 13.28 -5.36 -8.60
CA ILE A 99 12.77 -4.51 -9.69
C ILE A 99 11.29 -4.23 -9.47
N PHE A 100 10.51 -5.27 -9.18
CA PHE A 100 9.09 -5.13 -8.86
C PHE A 100 8.88 -4.33 -7.57
N GLU A 101 9.69 -4.54 -6.53
CA GLU A 101 9.60 -3.75 -5.29
C GLU A 101 9.83 -2.25 -5.56
N ARG A 102 10.82 -1.92 -6.41
CA ARG A 102 11.06 -0.53 -6.81
C ARG A 102 9.90 0.04 -7.60
N HIS A 103 9.32 -0.75 -8.50
CA HIS A 103 8.18 -0.37 -9.31
C HIS A 103 6.96 -0.01 -8.46
N ILE A 104 6.57 -0.86 -7.52
CA ILE A 104 5.39 -0.61 -6.66
C ILE A 104 5.60 0.53 -5.65
N ARG A 105 6.86 0.88 -5.34
CA ARG A 105 7.22 2.02 -4.49
C ARG A 105 7.11 3.37 -5.21
N ASN A 106 7.04 3.37 -6.54
CA ASN A 106 6.79 4.57 -7.33
C ASN A 106 5.28 4.81 -7.46
N LEU A 107 4.80 5.97 -6.99
CA LEU A 107 3.38 6.33 -7.02
C LEU A 107 2.85 6.47 -8.46
N ASP A 108 3.69 6.93 -9.39
CA ASP A 108 3.30 7.19 -10.79
C ASP A 108 2.93 5.92 -11.56
N ASN A 109 3.33 4.76 -11.04
CA ASN A 109 2.99 3.46 -11.61
C ASN A 109 1.58 3.00 -11.23
N TRP A 110 0.88 3.70 -10.33
CA TRP A 110 -0.45 3.32 -9.91
C TRP A 110 -1.52 4.10 -10.68
N THR A 111 -2.53 3.40 -11.18
CA THR A 111 -3.71 4.00 -11.82
C THR A 111 -5.00 3.41 -11.26
N VAL A 112 -6.07 4.18 -11.39
CA VAL A 112 -7.45 3.76 -11.10
C VAL A 112 -8.31 4.12 -12.32
N GLY A 113 -9.11 3.18 -12.82
CA GLY A 113 -9.92 3.34 -14.03
C GLY A 113 -11.17 2.49 -14.03
#